data_AF-A0A4Q3CB70-F1
#
_entry.id   AF-A0A4Q3CB70-F1
#
_cell.length_a   1.000
_cell.length_b   1.000
_cell.length_c   1.000
_cell.angle_alpha   90.00
_cell.angle_beta   90.00
_cell.angle_gamma   90.00
#
_symmetry.space_group_name_H-M   'P 1'
#
loop_
_entity.id
_entity.type
_entity.pdbx_description
1 polymer ?
#
loop_
_entity_poly.entity_id
_entity_poly.type
_entity_poly.pdbx_seq_one_letter_code
_entity_poly.pdbx_strand_id
1 'polypeptide(L)'
;MNKSIIPEDWAVVVLGFLIIILSLAGVTLAVPEYNWATASELTGKVLTGANLLTIALQLLYVYIIAVLGAALTGKSVIGVLKAFPFIYMLTALALIIAGNATVKEYNLEAVIFSLVIGLLIGNLFKLPKWFREALASEFYVKIGLVLLGTTIIFGDILKAGSLGLVQALLVVLSVWYFSYWVCKRLKIDDELTMMLSSAVSICGVSAAIATSGAIKGDSKKLSLVISLVLITAVPMMIFMPYIAKWLGLSQEVTGAWLGGSIDTTGAVVASGSLVGETALKISTIVKFSQNVLLGVASFAISVYWTYT
;
A
#
# COMPACT_ATOMS: atom_id res chain seq x y z
N MET A 1 -18.35 5.40 -22.27
CA MET A 1 -16.94 5.37 -21.81
C MET A 1 -16.27 6.60 -22.38
N ASN A 2 -15.76 7.50 -21.53
CA ASN A 2 -15.01 8.66 -22.03
C ASN A 2 -13.65 8.18 -22.56
N LYS A 3 -13.16 8.84 -23.61
CA LYS A 3 -11.84 8.56 -24.17
C LYS A 3 -10.79 8.94 -23.13
N SER A 4 -9.93 8.01 -22.75
CA SER A 4 -8.83 8.28 -21.83
C SER A 4 -7.91 9.35 -22.44
N ILE A 5 -7.53 10.35 -21.62
CA ILE A 5 -6.62 11.43 -22.04
C ILE A 5 -5.19 10.90 -22.01
N ILE A 6 -4.84 10.13 -20.97
CA ILE A 6 -3.51 9.52 -20.78
C ILE A 6 -3.62 8.14 -20.12
N PRO A 7 -2.65 7.22 -20.36
CA PRO A 7 -2.59 5.94 -19.66
C PRO A 7 -2.58 6.11 -18.15
N GLU A 8 -3.13 5.13 -17.42
CA GLU A 8 -3.26 5.17 -15.96
C GLU A 8 -1.92 5.40 -15.25
N ASP A 9 -0.84 4.79 -15.73
CA ASP A 9 0.50 4.96 -15.15
C ASP A 9 1.00 6.40 -15.27
N TRP A 10 0.76 7.05 -16.40
CA TRP A 10 1.12 8.46 -16.60
C TRP A 10 0.23 9.40 -15.78
N ALA A 11 -1.05 9.07 -15.61
CA ALA A 11 -1.94 9.84 -14.74
C ALA A 11 -1.48 9.81 -13.28
N VAL A 12 -1.02 8.66 -12.80
CA VAL A 12 -0.42 8.52 -11.45
C VAL A 12 0.81 9.40 -11.32
N VAL A 13 1.73 9.36 -12.29
CA VAL A 13 2.96 10.16 -12.26
C VAL A 13 2.63 11.65 -12.21
N VAL A 14 1.75 12.12 -13.10
CA VAL A 14 1.34 13.54 -13.15
C VAL A 14 0.71 13.98 -11.84
N LEU A 15 -0.20 13.19 -11.26
CA LEU A 15 -0.87 13.55 -10.02
C LEU A 15 0.04 13.46 -8.80
N GLY A 16 0.96 12.50 -8.78
CA GLY A 16 2.01 12.42 -7.77
C GLY A 16 2.88 13.68 -7.78
N PHE A 17 3.38 14.09 -8.96
CA PHE A 17 4.14 15.33 -9.10
C PHE A 17 3.33 16.58 -8.75
N LEU A 18 2.05 16.62 -9.11
CA LEU A 18 1.15 17.71 -8.72
C LEU A 18 1.10 17.85 -7.20
N ILE A 19 0.94 16.75 -6.46
CA ILE A 19 0.89 16.78 -4.99
C ILE A 19 2.23 17.23 -4.40
N ILE A 20 3.36 16.77 -4.95
CA ILE A 20 4.70 17.22 -4.53
C ILE A 20 4.83 18.73 -4.72
N ILE A 21 4.48 19.24 -5.91
CA ILE A 21 4.58 20.66 -6.24
C ILE A 21 3.68 21.49 -5.32
N LEU A 22 2.44 21.05 -5.09
CA LEU A 22 1.53 21.71 -4.17
C LEU A 22 2.10 21.77 -2.75
N SER A 23 2.67 20.65 -2.28
CA SER A 23 3.32 20.59 -0.96
C SER A 23 4.53 21.53 -0.87
N LEU A 24 5.38 21.59 -1.91
CA LEU A 24 6.53 22.48 -1.98
C LEU A 24 6.12 23.96 -2.09
N ALA A 25 4.97 24.24 -2.69
CA ALA A 25 4.38 25.57 -2.77
C ALA A 25 3.70 26.03 -1.46
N GLY A 26 3.80 25.23 -0.38
CA GLY A 26 3.27 25.56 0.94
C GLY A 26 1.83 25.13 1.19
N VAL A 27 1.20 24.41 0.25
CA VAL A 27 -0.11 23.76 0.47
C VAL A 27 0.11 22.51 1.31
N THR A 28 0.32 22.71 2.62
CA THR A 28 0.44 21.63 3.59
C THR A 28 -0.90 21.39 4.25
N LEU A 29 -1.33 20.13 4.27
CA LEU A 29 -2.53 19.74 5.00
C LEU A 29 -2.16 19.47 6.45
N ALA A 30 -2.88 20.09 7.38
CA ALA A 30 -2.81 19.67 8.77
C ALA A 30 -3.23 18.19 8.88
N VAL A 31 -2.46 17.42 9.64
CA VAL A 31 -2.74 16.01 9.88
C VAL A 31 -3.86 15.92 10.91
N PRO A 32 -5.00 15.26 10.62
CA PRO A 32 -6.04 15.11 11.62
C PRO A 32 -5.58 14.21 12.77
N GLU A 33 -6.06 14.51 13.96
CA GLU A 33 -5.82 13.71 15.14
C GLU A 33 -6.87 12.60 15.26
N TYR A 34 -6.39 11.36 15.39
CA TYR A 34 -7.26 10.20 15.57
C TYR A 34 -7.03 9.50 16.92
N ASN A 35 -6.01 9.87 17.71
CA ASN A 35 -5.70 9.14 18.95
C ASN A 35 -6.57 9.60 20.13
N TRP A 36 -7.11 8.65 20.89
CA TRP A 36 -7.90 8.89 22.10
C TRP A 36 -7.83 7.70 23.08
N ALA A 37 -7.75 7.96 24.38
CA ALA A 37 -7.76 6.93 25.42
C ALA A 37 -9.11 6.78 26.12
N THR A 38 -9.84 7.89 26.29
CA THR A 38 -11.11 7.93 27.01
C THR A 38 -12.22 8.53 26.15
N ALA A 39 -13.49 8.28 26.50
CA ALA A 39 -14.62 8.88 25.80
C ALA A 39 -14.57 10.42 25.80
N SER A 40 -14.03 11.02 26.88
CA SER A 40 -13.81 12.46 26.97
C SER A 40 -12.78 12.97 25.96
N GLU A 41 -11.72 12.21 25.69
CA GLU A 41 -10.73 12.56 24.66
C GLU A 41 -11.28 12.35 23.25
N LEU A 42 -12.13 11.36 23.04
CA LEU A 42 -12.80 11.17 21.75
C LEU A 42 -13.63 12.42 21.40
N THR A 43 -14.43 12.93 22.32
CA THR A 43 -15.23 14.14 22.09
C THR A 43 -14.41 15.43 22.16
N GLY A 44 -13.44 15.49 23.06
CA GLY A 44 -12.65 16.69 23.37
C GLY A 44 -11.40 16.90 22.52
N LYS A 45 -11.00 15.88 21.74
CA LYS A 45 -9.81 15.94 20.86
C LYS A 45 -10.18 15.55 19.42
N VAL A 46 -10.74 14.36 19.23
CA VAL A 46 -10.99 13.78 17.89
C VAL A 46 -12.24 14.36 17.21
N LEU A 47 -13.35 14.50 17.94
CA LEU A 47 -14.63 15.01 17.39
C LEU A 47 -14.81 16.52 17.59
N THR A 48 -13.70 17.25 17.83
CA THR A 48 -13.74 18.70 17.97
C THR A 48 -14.01 19.36 16.62
N GLY A 49 -14.68 20.53 16.63
CA GLY A 49 -14.95 21.28 15.40
C GLY A 49 -13.68 21.61 14.59
N ALA A 50 -12.57 21.89 15.27
CA ALA A 50 -11.27 22.13 14.65
C ALA A 50 -10.73 20.88 13.94
N ASN A 51 -10.74 19.72 14.61
CA ASN A 51 -10.26 18.48 14.00
C ASN A 51 -11.19 17.99 12.87
N LEU A 52 -12.50 18.14 13.03
CA LEU A 52 -13.48 17.84 11.98
C LEU A 52 -13.28 18.72 10.74
N LEU A 53 -12.91 19.99 10.92
CA LEU A 53 -12.52 20.87 9.81
C LEU A 53 -11.26 20.34 9.11
N THR A 54 -10.25 19.90 9.86
CA THR A 54 -9.04 19.30 9.29
C THR A 54 -9.35 18.02 8.50
N ILE A 55 -10.21 17.14 9.03
CA ILE A 55 -10.68 15.93 8.32
C ILE A 55 -11.43 16.33 7.03
N ALA A 56 -12.29 17.34 7.09
CA ALA A 56 -13.05 17.81 5.92
C ALA A 56 -12.14 18.44 4.84
N LEU A 57 -11.13 19.21 5.25
CA LEU A 57 -10.14 19.78 4.34
C LEU A 57 -9.29 18.69 3.69
N GLN A 58 -8.89 17.67 4.45
CA GLN A 58 -8.17 16.51 3.91
C GLN A 58 -9.05 15.73 2.92
N LEU A 59 -10.32 15.50 3.25
CA LEU A 59 -11.28 14.89 2.33
C LEU A 59 -11.35 15.68 1.02
N LEU A 60 -11.55 17.00 1.10
CA LEU A 60 -11.69 17.85 -0.08
C LEU A 60 -10.45 17.79 -0.97
N TYR A 61 -9.26 17.82 -0.37
CA TYR A 61 -8.01 17.70 -1.11
C TYR A 61 -7.90 16.36 -1.86
N VAL A 62 -8.06 15.23 -1.15
CA VAL A 62 -7.92 13.91 -1.78
C VAL A 62 -9.07 13.66 -2.77
N TYR A 63 -10.26 14.20 -2.51
CA TYR A 63 -11.40 14.12 -3.41
C TYR A 63 -11.13 14.82 -4.75
N ILE A 64 -10.53 16.02 -4.73
CA ILE A 64 -10.12 16.72 -5.96
C ILE A 64 -9.12 15.88 -6.75
N ILE A 65 -8.10 15.33 -6.10
CA ILE A 65 -7.11 14.46 -6.75
C ILE A 65 -7.76 13.21 -7.35
N ALA A 66 -8.68 12.56 -6.63
CA ALA A 66 -9.39 11.38 -7.11
C ALA A 66 -10.25 11.69 -8.34
N VAL A 67 -10.94 12.82 -8.35
CA VAL A 67 -11.76 13.29 -9.48
C VAL A 67 -10.89 13.61 -10.69
N LEU A 68 -9.76 14.31 -10.50
CA LEU A 68 -8.79 14.59 -11.57
C LEU A 68 -8.22 13.28 -12.13
N GLY A 69 -7.89 12.32 -11.26
CA GLY A 69 -7.49 10.97 -11.64
C GLY A 69 -8.49 10.25 -12.52
N ALA A 70 -9.76 10.27 -12.12
CA ALA A 70 -10.82 9.67 -12.92
C ALA A 70 -10.95 10.34 -14.29
N ALA A 71 -10.86 11.68 -14.34
CA ALA A 71 -10.94 12.43 -15.58
C ALA A 71 -9.77 12.12 -16.53
N LEU A 72 -8.54 12.09 -16.02
CA LEU A 72 -7.32 11.82 -16.81
C LEU A 72 -7.30 10.40 -17.39
N THR A 73 -7.75 9.42 -16.60
CA THR A 73 -7.74 7.99 -16.97
C THR A 73 -8.97 7.56 -17.77
N GLY A 74 -9.93 8.45 -18.00
CA GLY A 74 -11.21 8.13 -18.66
C GLY A 74 -12.15 7.24 -17.83
N LYS A 75 -11.85 7.03 -16.54
CA LYS A 75 -12.71 6.32 -15.60
C LYS A 75 -13.97 7.13 -15.27
N SER A 76 -14.97 6.48 -14.66
CA SER A 76 -16.25 7.10 -14.36
C SER A 76 -16.10 8.19 -13.29
N VAL A 77 -16.01 9.46 -13.73
CA VAL A 77 -15.97 10.63 -12.82
C VAL A 77 -17.20 10.66 -11.92
N ILE A 78 -18.38 10.37 -12.47
CA ILE A 78 -19.64 10.33 -11.70
C ILE A 78 -19.60 9.22 -10.64
N GLY A 79 -19.00 8.07 -10.97
CA GLY A 79 -18.78 6.98 -10.01
C GLY A 79 -17.89 7.43 -8.85
N VAL A 80 -16.75 8.05 -9.15
CA VAL A 80 -15.81 8.56 -8.15
C VAL A 80 -16.44 9.68 -7.30
N LEU A 81 -17.16 10.62 -7.92
CA LEU A 81 -17.85 11.69 -7.21
C LEU A 81 -18.82 11.16 -6.14
N LYS A 82 -19.52 10.06 -6.42
CA LYS A 82 -20.48 9.44 -5.49
C LYS A 82 -19.83 8.51 -4.48
N ALA A 83 -18.85 7.71 -4.91
CA ALA A 83 -18.28 6.65 -4.08
C ALA A 83 -17.19 7.16 -3.14
N PHE A 84 -16.36 8.12 -3.59
CA PHE A 84 -15.19 8.54 -2.83
C PHE A 84 -15.50 9.13 -1.45
N PRO A 85 -16.54 9.98 -1.27
CA PRO A 85 -16.90 10.46 0.07
C PRO A 85 -17.25 9.32 1.03
N PHE A 86 -17.93 8.28 0.53
CA PHE A 86 -18.27 7.12 1.33
C PHE A 86 -17.04 6.29 1.69
N ILE A 87 -16.16 6.03 0.72
CA ILE A 87 -14.89 5.32 0.96
C ILE A 87 -14.06 6.08 2.01
N TYR A 88 -13.93 7.40 1.88
CA TYR A 88 -13.18 8.21 2.84
C TYR A 88 -13.81 8.19 4.24
N MET A 89 -15.14 8.25 4.36
CA MET A 89 -15.82 8.12 5.65
C MET A 89 -15.56 6.76 6.32
N LEU A 90 -15.56 5.66 5.54
CA LEU A 90 -15.21 4.35 6.06
C LEU A 90 -13.75 4.30 6.54
N THR A 91 -12.82 4.90 5.79
CA THR A 91 -11.41 5.01 6.20
C THR A 91 -11.24 5.86 7.46
N ALA A 92 -11.92 7.01 7.55
CA ALA A 92 -11.90 7.87 8.73
C ALA A 92 -12.46 7.14 9.96
N LEU A 93 -13.54 6.38 9.79
CA LEU A 93 -14.10 5.55 10.85
C LEU A 93 -13.11 4.45 11.29
N ALA A 94 -12.45 3.78 10.35
CA ALA A 94 -11.40 2.80 10.66
C ALA A 94 -10.23 3.44 11.42
N LEU A 95 -9.82 4.66 11.06
CA LEU A 95 -8.77 5.42 11.75
C LEU A 95 -9.19 5.84 13.16
N ILE A 96 -10.44 6.30 13.36
CA ILE A 96 -10.96 6.65 14.69
C ILE A 96 -11.01 5.42 15.58
N ILE A 97 -11.47 4.26 15.08
CA ILE A 97 -11.50 3.02 15.86
C ILE A 97 -10.08 2.58 16.24
N ALA A 98 -9.16 2.58 15.27
CA ALA A 98 -7.76 2.20 15.50
C ALA A 98 -7.01 3.17 16.43
N GLY A 99 -7.42 4.44 16.48
CA GLY A 99 -6.83 5.44 17.36
C GLY A 99 -7.20 5.30 18.83
N ASN A 100 -8.10 4.38 19.20
CA ASN A 100 -8.41 4.08 20.59
C ASN A 100 -7.21 3.44 21.30
N ALA A 101 -6.87 3.89 22.50
CA ALA A 101 -5.72 3.38 23.25
C ALA A 101 -5.80 1.86 23.55
N THR A 102 -6.99 1.31 23.83
CA THR A 102 -7.18 -0.13 24.08
C THR A 102 -6.98 -0.92 22.79
N VAL A 103 -7.53 -0.42 21.68
CA VAL A 103 -7.37 -1.03 20.35
C VAL A 103 -5.90 -1.00 19.90
N LYS A 104 -5.21 0.10 20.20
CA LYS A 104 -3.77 0.27 19.98
C LYS A 104 -2.93 -0.64 20.87
N GLU A 105 -3.36 -0.89 22.11
CA GLU A 105 -2.73 -1.86 23.03
C GLU A 105 -2.86 -3.31 22.51
N TYR A 106 -4.00 -3.64 21.91
CA TYR A 106 -4.20 -4.88 21.16
C TYR A 106 -3.54 -4.87 19.78
N ASN A 107 -2.79 -3.82 19.43
CA ASN A 107 -2.00 -3.80 18.21
C ASN A 107 -2.88 -3.94 16.95
N LEU A 108 -4.07 -3.33 16.97
CA LEU A 108 -5.03 -3.36 15.86
C LEU A 108 -5.01 -2.02 15.12
N GLU A 109 -4.42 -1.99 13.93
CA GLU A 109 -4.34 -0.78 13.10
C GLU A 109 -5.55 -0.55 12.18
N ALA A 110 -5.66 0.68 11.69
CA ALA A 110 -6.72 1.12 10.77
C ALA A 110 -6.82 0.29 9.49
N VAL A 111 -5.72 -0.31 9.03
CA VAL A 111 -5.69 -1.19 7.85
C VAL A 111 -6.52 -2.47 8.11
N ILE A 112 -6.42 -3.05 9.31
CA ILE A 112 -7.19 -4.24 9.70
C ILE A 112 -8.68 -3.91 9.70
N PHE A 113 -9.05 -2.79 10.32
CA PHE A 113 -10.45 -2.34 10.34
C PHE A 113 -10.96 -2.03 8.93
N SER A 114 -10.17 -1.36 8.10
CA SER A 114 -10.53 -1.08 6.70
C SER A 114 -10.76 -2.37 5.90
N LEU A 115 -9.90 -3.37 6.09
CA LEU A 115 -10.05 -4.68 5.46
C LEU A 115 -11.33 -5.37 5.95
N VAL A 116 -11.53 -5.49 7.26
CA VAL A 116 -12.70 -6.16 7.85
C VAL A 116 -14.00 -5.47 7.41
N ILE A 117 -14.05 -4.14 7.47
CA ILE A 117 -15.19 -3.35 6.98
C ILE A 117 -15.44 -3.62 5.49
N GLY A 118 -14.39 -3.58 4.67
CA GLY A 118 -14.50 -3.88 3.24
C GLY A 118 -14.99 -5.30 2.95
N LEU A 119 -14.52 -6.28 3.72
CA LEU A 119 -14.89 -7.70 3.59
C LEU A 119 -16.34 -7.93 4.03
N LEU A 120 -16.76 -7.32 5.14
CA LEU A 120 -18.15 -7.35 5.59
C LEU A 120 -19.07 -6.70 4.56
N ILE A 121 -18.77 -5.49 4.10
CA ILE A 121 -19.61 -4.78 3.12
C ILE A 121 -19.68 -5.57 1.81
N GLY A 122 -18.54 -6.07 1.32
CA GLY A 122 -18.46 -6.79 0.05
C GLY A 122 -19.19 -8.14 0.05
N ASN A 123 -19.28 -8.81 1.19
CA ASN A 123 -19.95 -10.12 1.31
C ASN A 123 -21.42 -10.01 1.74
N LEU A 124 -21.77 -9.03 2.59
CA LEU A 124 -23.16 -8.86 3.07
C LEU A 124 -24.02 -8.05 2.08
N PHE A 125 -23.43 -7.15 1.30
CA PHE A 125 -24.18 -6.25 0.42
C PHE A 125 -23.76 -6.35 -1.05
N LYS A 126 -24.74 -6.34 -1.95
CA LYS A 126 -24.49 -6.19 -3.38
C LYS A 126 -24.17 -4.72 -3.68
N LEU A 127 -22.88 -4.42 -3.79
CA LEU A 127 -22.42 -3.08 -4.16
C LEU A 127 -22.93 -2.68 -5.56
N PRO A 128 -23.49 -1.47 -5.71
CA PRO A 128 -24.00 -1.00 -7.00
C PRO A 128 -22.85 -0.79 -8.00
N LYS A 129 -23.16 -0.89 -9.29
CA LYS A 129 -22.16 -0.85 -10.38
C LYS A 129 -21.27 0.40 -10.33
N TRP A 130 -21.87 1.57 -10.06
CA TRP A 130 -21.15 2.84 -9.95
C TRP A 130 -20.13 2.87 -8.81
N PHE A 131 -20.36 2.10 -7.73
CA PHE A 131 -19.43 1.99 -6.60
C PHE A 131 -18.27 1.06 -6.95
N ARG A 132 -18.57 -0.09 -7.57
CA ARG A 132 -17.53 -1.04 -8.03
C ARG A 132 -16.60 -0.44 -9.07
N GLU A 133 -17.12 0.34 -10.01
CA GLU A 133 -16.32 1.04 -11.02
C GLU A 133 -15.40 2.12 -10.42
N ALA A 134 -15.75 2.64 -9.23
CA ALA A 134 -14.96 3.64 -8.52
C ALA A 134 -13.91 3.04 -7.57
N LEU A 135 -13.99 1.73 -7.28
CA LEU A 135 -12.98 0.98 -6.51
C LEU A 135 -11.74 0.72 -7.38
N ALA A 136 -11.06 1.78 -7.79
CA ALA A 136 -9.79 1.71 -8.50
C ALA A 136 -8.64 1.52 -7.50
N SER A 137 -8.61 0.38 -6.80
CA SER A 137 -7.62 0.06 -5.76
C SER A 137 -6.19 0.29 -6.24
N GLU A 138 -5.87 -0.16 -7.46
CA GLU A 138 -4.56 0.02 -8.09
C GLU A 138 -4.17 1.49 -8.25
N PHE A 139 -5.10 2.34 -8.71
CA PHE A 139 -4.85 3.78 -8.90
C PHE A 139 -4.52 4.49 -7.59
N TYR A 140 -5.32 4.27 -6.54
CA TYR A 140 -5.10 4.89 -5.23
C TYR A 140 -3.82 4.39 -4.57
N VAL A 141 -3.53 3.09 -4.69
CA VAL A 141 -2.29 2.50 -4.18
C VAL A 141 -1.08 3.09 -4.91
N LYS A 142 -1.11 3.22 -6.23
CA LYS A 142 -0.03 3.82 -7.02
C LYS A 142 0.25 5.27 -6.63
N ILE A 143 -0.77 6.11 -6.46
CA ILE A 143 -0.60 7.48 -5.95
C ILE A 143 -0.03 7.46 -4.53
N GLY A 144 -0.60 6.65 -3.64
CA GLY A 144 -0.12 6.48 -2.27
C GLY A 144 1.37 6.12 -2.23
N LEU A 145 1.83 5.22 -3.11
CA LEU A 145 3.25 4.85 -3.23
C LEU A 145 4.14 6.01 -3.71
N VAL A 146 3.68 6.82 -4.66
CA VAL A 146 4.44 8.02 -5.09
C VAL A 146 4.59 9.00 -3.94
N LEU A 147 3.52 9.28 -3.20
CA LEU A 147 3.54 10.18 -2.05
C LEU A 147 4.42 9.67 -0.92
N LEU A 148 4.26 8.40 -0.59
CA LEU A 148 5.06 7.71 0.42
C LEU A 148 6.54 7.70 0.02
N GLY A 149 6.81 7.50 -1.27
CA GLY A 149 8.13 7.70 -1.85
C GLY A 149 8.66 9.11 -1.60
N THR A 150 7.85 10.15 -1.81
CA THR A 150 8.31 11.54 -1.60
C THR A 150 8.62 11.87 -0.15
N THR A 151 7.92 11.24 0.80
CA THR A 151 8.17 11.39 2.24
C THR A 151 9.39 10.59 2.72
N ILE A 152 9.62 9.39 2.18
CA ILE A 152 10.59 8.43 2.72
C ILE A 152 11.91 8.40 1.92
N ILE A 153 11.88 8.69 0.62
CA ILE A 153 13.03 8.45 -0.28
C ILE A 153 14.19 9.42 -0.07
N PHE A 154 13.98 10.64 0.39
CA PHE A 154 15.11 11.57 0.51
C PHE A 154 15.77 11.56 1.89
N GLY A 155 15.01 11.59 2.98
CA GLY A 155 15.61 11.73 4.32
C GLY A 155 16.19 10.43 4.91
N ASP A 156 15.41 9.34 4.84
CA ASP A 156 15.75 8.09 5.52
C ASP A 156 16.55 7.13 4.63
N ILE A 157 16.30 7.12 3.31
CA ILE A 157 17.17 6.41 2.38
C ILE A 157 18.54 7.09 2.35
N LEU A 158 18.71 8.42 2.26
CA LEU A 158 20.07 9.01 2.30
C LEU A 158 20.83 8.70 3.61
N LYS A 159 20.13 8.56 4.74
CA LYS A 159 20.75 8.21 6.04
C LYS A 159 21.05 6.71 6.20
N ALA A 160 20.30 5.83 5.53
CA ALA A 160 20.55 4.38 5.48
C ALA A 160 21.32 3.91 4.21
N GLY A 161 21.70 4.85 3.34
CA GLY A 161 21.52 4.80 1.87
C GLY A 161 22.42 3.99 0.99
N SER A 162 23.24 3.11 1.53
CA SER A 162 23.98 2.14 0.74
C SER A 162 23.73 0.73 1.24
N LEU A 163 23.83 0.51 2.54
CA LEU A 163 23.67 -0.81 3.15
C LEU A 163 22.25 -1.34 3.03
N GLY A 164 21.23 -0.50 3.25
CA GLY A 164 19.82 -0.90 3.08
C GLY A 164 19.48 -1.26 1.63
N LEU A 165 20.03 -0.51 0.66
CA LEU A 165 19.81 -0.77 -0.76
C LEU A 165 20.54 -2.03 -1.23
N VAL A 166 21.78 -2.25 -0.78
CA VAL A 166 22.54 -3.48 -1.06
C VAL A 166 21.83 -4.69 -0.47
N GLN A 167 21.35 -4.60 0.78
CA GLN A 167 20.57 -5.66 1.40
C GLN A 167 19.27 -5.94 0.64
N ALA A 168 18.53 -4.90 0.26
CA ALA A 168 17.31 -5.05 -0.53
C ALA A 168 17.60 -5.73 -1.87
N LEU A 169 18.65 -5.31 -2.57
CA LEU A 169 19.05 -5.91 -3.84
C LEU A 169 19.37 -7.39 -3.71
N LEU A 170 20.16 -7.77 -2.69
CA LEU A 170 20.49 -9.15 -2.41
C LEU A 170 19.24 -9.98 -2.12
N VAL A 171 18.37 -9.50 -1.23
CA VAL A 171 17.14 -10.21 -0.87
C VAL A 171 16.21 -10.35 -2.07
N VAL A 172 15.97 -9.28 -2.82
CA VAL A 172 15.07 -9.31 -3.99
C VAL A 172 15.59 -10.31 -5.02
N LEU A 173 16.87 -10.28 -5.35
CA LEU A 173 17.45 -11.23 -6.31
C LEU A 173 17.36 -12.66 -5.78
N SER A 174 17.81 -12.91 -4.55
CA SER A 174 17.79 -14.26 -3.97
C SER A 174 16.38 -14.85 -3.93
N VAL A 175 15.40 -14.09 -3.42
CA VAL A 175 14.01 -14.55 -3.31
C VAL A 175 13.38 -14.71 -4.68
N TRP A 176 13.63 -13.79 -5.62
CA TRP A 176 13.07 -13.87 -6.96
C TRP A 176 13.57 -15.11 -7.70
N TYR A 177 14.88 -15.35 -7.72
CA TYR A 177 15.47 -16.53 -8.37
C TYR A 177 15.00 -17.83 -7.73
N PHE A 178 14.94 -17.87 -6.40
CA PHE A 178 14.45 -19.04 -5.68
C PHE A 178 12.98 -19.32 -6.01
N SER A 179 12.11 -18.31 -5.93
CA SER A 179 10.70 -18.44 -6.28
C SER A 179 10.50 -18.87 -7.74
N TYR A 180 11.24 -18.26 -8.66
CA TYR A 180 11.19 -18.59 -10.08
C TYR A 180 11.57 -20.05 -10.32
N TRP A 181 12.66 -20.50 -9.68
CA TRP A 181 13.12 -21.87 -9.75
C TRP A 181 12.08 -22.86 -9.19
N VAL A 182 11.46 -22.56 -8.04
CA VAL A 182 10.39 -23.38 -7.46
C VAL A 182 9.19 -23.46 -8.42
N CYS A 183 8.75 -22.33 -8.97
CA CYS A 183 7.62 -22.29 -9.91
C CYS A 183 7.90 -23.12 -11.17
N LYS A 184 9.10 -23.01 -11.74
CA LYS A 184 9.52 -23.83 -12.90
C LYS A 184 9.56 -25.32 -12.56
N ARG A 185 10.02 -25.70 -11.36
CA ARG A 185 10.01 -27.10 -10.90
C ARG A 185 8.60 -27.66 -10.75
N LEU A 186 7.66 -26.82 -10.29
CA LEU A 186 6.25 -27.16 -10.17
C LEU A 186 5.49 -27.09 -11.51
N LYS A 187 6.18 -26.75 -12.62
CA LYS A 187 5.59 -26.61 -13.96
C LYS A 187 4.44 -25.61 -14.02
N ILE A 188 4.55 -24.54 -13.22
CA ILE A 188 3.62 -23.41 -13.28
C ILE A 188 3.83 -22.68 -14.61
N ASP A 189 2.76 -22.09 -15.16
CA ASP A 189 2.85 -21.32 -16.39
C ASP A 189 3.79 -20.11 -16.26
N ASP A 190 4.41 -19.70 -17.37
CA ASP A 190 5.49 -18.71 -17.35
C ASP A 190 5.02 -17.32 -16.91
N GLU A 191 3.80 -16.91 -17.31
CA GLU A 191 3.22 -15.64 -16.88
C GLU A 191 3.00 -15.62 -15.36
N LEU A 192 2.38 -16.67 -14.81
CA LEU A 192 2.12 -16.79 -13.38
C LEU A 192 3.42 -16.92 -12.60
N THR A 193 4.40 -17.65 -13.14
CA THR A 193 5.74 -17.79 -12.55
C THR A 193 6.42 -16.42 -12.41
N MET A 194 6.40 -15.60 -13.46
CA MET A 194 6.99 -14.25 -13.43
C MET A 194 6.24 -13.34 -12.45
N MET A 195 4.90 -13.30 -12.52
CA MET A 195 4.10 -12.47 -11.62
C MET A 195 4.29 -12.86 -10.15
N LEU A 196 4.28 -14.15 -9.84
CA LEU A 196 4.36 -14.67 -8.47
C LEU A 196 5.76 -14.45 -7.87
N SER A 197 6.80 -14.68 -8.66
CA SER A 197 8.19 -14.45 -8.22
C SER A 197 8.48 -12.99 -7.97
N SER A 198 7.95 -12.09 -8.81
CA SER A 198 8.03 -10.64 -8.59
C SER A 198 7.19 -10.17 -7.39
N ALA A 199 6.02 -10.77 -7.17
CA ALA A 199 5.18 -10.46 -6.01
C ALA A 199 5.94 -10.74 -4.70
N VAL A 200 6.43 -11.97 -4.54
CA VAL A 200 7.03 -12.44 -3.29
C VAL A 200 8.40 -11.79 -2.99
N SER A 201 9.12 -11.29 -3.99
CA SER A 201 10.47 -10.75 -3.78
C SER A 201 10.55 -9.25 -3.55
N ILE A 202 9.50 -8.49 -3.87
CA ILE A 202 9.50 -7.02 -3.83
C ILE A 202 8.43 -6.51 -2.86
N CYS A 203 7.20 -6.35 -3.36
CA CYS A 203 6.15 -5.62 -2.65
C CYS A 203 4.76 -6.24 -2.84
N GLY A 204 4.71 -7.50 -3.27
CA GLY A 204 3.49 -8.25 -3.50
C GLY A 204 2.67 -7.69 -4.66
N VAL A 205 1.56 -7.05 -4.31
CA VAL A 205 0.51 -6.66 -5.26
C VAL A 205 1.02 -5.74 -6.36
N SER A 206 1.74 -4.67 -6.00
CA SER A 206 2.21 -3.69 -7.00
C SER A 206 3.26 -4.30 -7.94
N ALA A 207 4.08 -5.23 -7.45
CA ALA A 207 5.06 -5.94 -8.27
C ALA A 207 4.39 -6.94 -9.24
N ALA A 208 3.35 -7.64 -8.80
CA ALA A 208 2.56 -8.52 -9.67
C ALA A 208 1.88 -7.72 -10.79
N ILE A 209 1.30 -6.57 -10.46
CA ILE A 209 0.65 -5.66 -11.42
C ILE A 209 1.67 -5.13 -12.45
N ALA A 210 2.79 -4.59 -11.99
CA ALA A 210 3.82 -4.05 -12.87
C ALA A 210 4.41 -5.14 -13.79
N THR A 211 4.65 -6.33 -13.23
CA THR A 211 5.11 -7.49 -14.00
C THR A 211 4.07 -7.91 -15.04
N SER A 212 2.79 -8.00 -14.67
CA SER A 212 1.71 -8.33 -15.60
C SER A 212 1.60 -7.31 -16.73
N GLY A 213 1.77 -6.02 -16.44
CA GLY A 213 1.82 -4.97 -17.47
C GLY A 213 3.02 -5.13 -18.41
N ALA A 214 4.20 -5.42 -17.86
CA ALA A 214 5.44 -5.61 -18.62
C ALA A 214 5.39 -6.82 -19.56
N ILE A 215 4.78 -7.92 -19.13
CA ILE A 215 4.67 -9.17 -19.92
C ILE A 215 3.36 -9.29 -20.72
N LYS A 216 2.46 -8.31 -20.59
CA LYS A 216 1.08 -8.35 -21.12
C LYS A 216 0.29 -9.58 -20.67
N GLY A 217 0.45 -9.97 -19.41
CA GLY A 217 -0.13 -11.20 -18.86
C GLY A 217 -1.64 -11.13 -18.59
N ASP A 218 -2.25 -12.31 -18.40
CA ASP A 218 -3.70 -12.43 -18.19
C ASP A 218 -4.16 -11.82 -16.85
N SER A 219 -5.16 -10.94 -16.92
CA SER A 219 -5.86 -10.33 -15.78
C SER A 219 -6.39 -11.33 -14.72
N LYS A 220 -6.79 -12.55 -15.11
CA LYS A 220 -7.25 -13.60 -14.19
C LYS A 220 -6.10 -14.16 -13.37
N LYS A 221 -4.94 -14.39 -14.00
CA LYS A 221 -3.73 -14.84 -13.33
C LYS A 221 -3.20 -13.78 -12.38
N LEU A 222 -3.19 -12.51 -12.82
CA LEU A 222 -2.89 -11.38 -11.96
C LEU A 222 -3.79 -11.35 -10.72
N SER A 223 -5.11 -11.48 -10.91
CA SER A 223 -6.06 -11.51 -9.79
C SER A 223 -5.80 -12.68 -8.82
N LEU A 224 -5.38 -13.84 -9.32
CA LEU A 224 -5.01 -15.00 -8.50
C LEU A 224 -3.77 -14.68 -7.65
N VAL A 225 -2.70 -14.15 -8.26
CA VAL A 225 -1.47 -13.78 -7.54
C VAL A 225 -1.76 -12.75 -6.45
N ILE A 226 -2.53 -11.70 -6.77
CA ILE A 226 -2.93 -10.68 -5.79
C ILE A 226 -3.68 -11.33 -4.62
N SER A 227 -4.60 -12.25 -4.90
CA SER A 227 -5.37 -12.94 -3.86
C SER A 227 -4.47 -13.78 -2.95
N LEU A 228 -3.51 -14.53 -3.52
CA LEU A 228 -2.56 -15.33 -2.75
C LEU A 228 -1.66 -14.46 -1.86
N VAL A 229 -1.16 -13.35 -2.39
CA VAL A 229 -0.37 -12.37 -1.63
C VAL A 229 -1.18 -11.86 -0.44
N LEU A 230 -2.43 -11.45 -0.64
CA LEU A 230 -3.27 -10.91 0.42
C LEU A 230 -3.63 -11.95 1.48
N ILE A 231 -4.00 -13.17 1.06
CA ILE A 231 -4.31 -14.29 1.96
C ILE A 231 -3.10 -14.66 2.83
N THR A 232 -1.89 -14.50 2.30
CA THR A 232 -0.65 -14.81 3.03
C THR A 232 -0.21 -13.64 3.92
N ALA A 233 -0.32 -12.41 3.44
CA ALA A 233 0.12 -11.21 4.16
C ALA A 233 -0.71 -10.93 5.41
N VAL A 234 -2.03 -11.18 5.39
CA VAL A 234 -2.91 -10.89 6.52
C VAL A 234 -2.55 -11.70 7.77
N PRO A 235 -2.37 -13.03 7.71
CA PRO A 235 -1.84 -13.81 8.83
C PRO A 235 -0.44 -13.35 9.25
N MET A 236 0.48 -13.14 8.29
CA MET A 236 1.86 -12.76 8.62
C MET A 236 1.94 -11.46 9.41
N MET A 237 1.14 -10.46 9.03
CA MET A 237 1.03 -9.18 9.75
C MET A 237 0.79 -9.36 11.25
N ILE A 238 -0.07 -10.33 11.61
CA ILE A 238 -0.47 -10.61 12.98
C ILE A 238 0.54 -11.55 13.64
N PHE A 239 0.83 -12.71 13.05
CA PHE A 239 1.59 -13.76 13.70
C PHE A 239 3.09 -13.47 13.80
N MET A 240 3.68 -12.87 12.77
CA MET A 240 5.13 -12.64 12.70
C MET A 240 5.69 -11.77 13.85
N PRO A 241 5.03 -10.68 14.30
CA PRO A 241 5.50 -9.91 15.45
C PRO A 241 5.37 -10.68 16.76
N TYR A 242 4.31 -11.50 16.93
CA TYR A 242 4.20 -12.39 18.10
C TYR A 242 5.28 -13.47 18.11
N ILE A 243 5.59 -14.05 16.95
CA ILE A 243 6.68 -15.03 16.81
C ILE A 243 8.02 -14.37 17.13
N ALA A 244 8.28 -13.17 16.61
CA ALA A 244 9.51 -12.43 16.90
C ALA A 244 9.66 -12.13 18.40
N LYS A 245 8.57 -11.74 19.07
CA LYS A 245 8.53 -11.56 20.53
C LYS A 245 8.80 -12.86 21.28
N TRP A 246 8.22 -13.97 20.85
CA TRP A 246 8.43 -15.29 21.46
C TRP A 246 9.89 -15.77 21.31
N LEU A 247 10.51 -15.47 20.16
CA LEU A 247 11.92 -15.74 19.89
C LEU A 247 12.88 -14.77 20.60
N GLY A 248 12.37 -13.75 21.30
CA GLY A 248 13.19 -12.76 21.99
C GLY A 248 14.03 -11.88 21.06
N LEU A 249 13.59 -11.66 19.82
CA LEU A 249 14.34 -10.87 18.83
C LEU A 249 14.34 -9.38 19.21
N SER A 250 15.45 -8.69 18.90
CA SER A 250 15.52 -7.25 19.06
C SER A 250 14.56 -6.53 18.10
N GLN A 251 14.23 -5.27 18.40
CA GLN A 251 13.38 -4.47 17.51
C GLN A 251 14.01 -4.25 16.14
N GLU A 252 15.35 -4.15 16.05
CA GLU A 252 16.02 -3.98 14.76
C GLU A 252 15.90 -5.23 13.88
N VAL A 253 16.16 -6.40 14.45
CA VAL A 253 16.06 -7.68 13.72
C VAL A 253 14.62 -7.96 13.34
N THR A 254 13.69 -7.71 14.26
CA THR A 254 12.26 -7.87 14.00
C THR A 254 11.80 -6.93 12.89
N GLY A 255 12.17 -5.64 12.95
CA GLY A 255 11.85 -4.68 11.91
C GLY A 255 12.38 -5.10 10.54
N ALA A 256 13.64 -5.52 10.47
CA ALA A 256 14.24 -6.00 9.22
C ALA A 256 13.53 -7.24 8.66
N TRP A 257 13.14 -8.17 9.52
CA TRP A 257 12.41 -9.37 9.13
C TRP A 257 11.00 -9.06 8.62
N LEU A 258 10.24 -8.24 9.35
CA LEU A 258 8.89 -7.81 8.95
C LEU A 258 8.93 -7.07 7.62
N GLY A 259 9.84 -6.11 7.47
CA GLY A 259 10.00 -5.32 6.24
C GLY A 259 10.45 -6.16 5.05
N GLY A 260 11.31 -7.15 5.29
CA GLY A 260 11.84 -8.03 4.24
C GLY A 260 10.86 -9.10 3.76
N SER A 261 9.88 -9.49 4.58
CA SER A 261 9.04 -10.68 4.33
C SER A 261 7.55 -10.42 4.16
N ILE A 262 6.98 -9.35 4.72
CA ILE A 262 5.55 -9.07 4.54
C ILE A 262 5.34 -8.34 3.21
N ASP A 263 4.63 -8.96 2.29
CA ASP A 263 4.51 -8.48 0.89
C ASP A 263 3.42 -7.43 0.67
N THR A 264 3.14 -6.60 1.69
CA THR A 264 2.37 -5.37 1.50
C THR A 264 2.89 -4.28 2.43
N THR A 265 3.10 -3.08 1.89
CA THR A 265 3.63 -1.95 2.68
C THR A 265 2.72 -1.60 3.85
N GLY A 266 1.40 -1.64 3.66
CA GLY A 266 0.43 -1.39 4.73
C GLY A 266 0.56 -2.40 5.88
N ALA A 267 0.69 -3.69 5.57
CA ALA A 267 0.85 -4.71 6.61
C ALA A 267 2.22 -4.68 7.29
N VAL A 268 3.29 -4.26 6.59
CA VAL A 268 4.62 -4.05 7.19
C VAL A 268 4.58 -2.95 8.24
N VAL A 269 3.98 -1.79 7.88
CA VAL A 269 3.82 -0.65 8.78
C VAL A 269 3.00 -1.08 9.99
N ALA A 270 1.86 -1.74 9.74
CA ALA A 270 1.03 -2.27 10.80
C ALA A 270 1.78 -3.24 11.70
N SER A 271 2.44 -4.24 11.15
CA SER A 271 3.18 -5.24 11.93
C SER A 271 4.34 -4.62 12.72
N GLY A 272 5.06 -3.66 12.13
CA GLY A 272 6.18 -2.97 12.76
C GLY A 272 5.75 -2.09 13.93
N SER A 273 4.61 -1.42 13.82
CA SER A 273 4.06 -0.63 14.94
C SER A 273 3.65 -1.51 16.12
N LEU A 274 3.31 -2.78 15.87
CA LEU A 274 2.96 -3.73 16.95
C LEU A 274 4.15 -4.12 17.82
N VAL A 275 5.36 -3.93 17.29
CA VAL A 275 6.62 -4.29 17.95
C VAL A 275 7.23 -3.08 18.65
N GLY A 276 7.21 -1.91 18.01
CA GLY A 276 7.72 -0.65 18.59
C GLY A 276 8.22 0.34 17.53
N GLU A 277 8.52 1.57 17.95
CA GLU A 277 8.92 2.65 17.03
C GLU A 277 10.19 2.33 16.23
N THR A 278 11.18 1.67 16.83
CA THR A 278 12.41 1.28 16.13
C THR A 278 12.14 0.20 15.08
N ALA A 279 11.32 -0.80 15.42
CA ALA A 279 10.93 -1.85 14.50
C ALA A 279 10.12 -1.30 13.31
N LEU A 280 9.17 -0.40 13.58
CA LEU A 280 8.40 0.31 12.56
C LEU A 280 9.33 1.08 11.61
N LYS A 281 10.27 1.87 12.14
CA LYS A 281 11.19 2.65 11.32
C LYS A 281 12.04 1.75 10.41
N ILE A 282 12.61 0.67 10.97
CA ILE A 282 13.48 -0.23 10.22
C ILE A 282 12.69 -1.04 9.19
N SER A 283 11.51 -1.57 9.56
CA SER A 283 10.67 -2.36 8.64
C SER A 283 10.22 -1.53 7.44
N THR A 284 9.84 -0.29 7.70
CA THR A 284 9.52 0.74 6.72
C THR A 284 10.72 0.94 5.78
N ILE A 285 11.91 1.25 6.30
CA ILE A 285 13.11 1.48 5.48
C ILE A 285 13.46 0.27 4.60
N VAL A 286 13.44 -0.95 5.15
CA VAL A 286 13.75 -2.18 4.40
C VAL A 286 12.74 -2.38 3.28
N LYS A 287 11.44 -2.24 3.57
CA LYS A 287 10.40 -2.43 2.54
C LYS A 287 10.45 -1.34 1.46
N PHE A 288 10.73 -0.09 1.81
CA PHE A 288 10.89 0.96 0.78
C PHE A 288 12.12 0.74 -0.08
N SER A 289 13.23 0.28 0.51
CA SER A 289 14.42 -0.08 -0.25
C SER A 289 14.11 -1.15 -1.32
N GLN A 290 13.26 -2.14 -0.99
CA GLN A 290 12.75 -3.11 -1.97
C GLN A 290 11.84 -2.45 -3.02
N ASN A 291 10.90 -1.61 -2.60
CA ASN A 291 9.96 -0.93 -3.50
C ASN A 291 10.66 -0.08 -4.56
N VAL A 292 11.79 0.56 -4.23
CA VAL A 292 12.57 1.37 -5.18
C VAL A 292 13.10 0.53 -6.35
N LEU A 293 13.40 -0.74 -6.11
CA LEU A 293 13.91 -1.65 -7.15
C LEU A 293 12.84 -2.08 -8.15
N LEU A 294 11.55 -1.82 -7.87
CA LEU A 294 10.44 -2.24 -8.72
C LEU A 294 10.56 -1.71 -10.16
N GLY A 295 10.95 -0.44 -10.33
CA GLY A 295 11.08 0.16 -11.66
C GLY A 295 12.16 -0.54 -12.50
N VAL A 296 13.33 -0.77 -11.90
CA VAL A 296 14.46 -1.46 -12.55
C VAL A 296 14.09 -2.92 -12.84
N ALA A 297 13.48 -3.61 -11.89
CA ALA A 297 13.03 -5.00 -12.05
C ALA A 297 11.99 -5.13 -13.17
N SER A 298 11.00 -4.24 -13.21
CA SER A 298 9.95 -4.26 -14.25
C SER A 298 10.52 -4.03 -15.65
N PHE A 299 11.49 -3.12 -15.78
CA PHE A 299 12.21 -2.90 -17.03
C PHE A 299 13.00 -4.15 -17.45
N ALA A 300 13.77 -4.75 -16.55
CA ALA A 300 14.52 -5.97 -16.83
C ALA A 300 13.61 -7.13 -17.26
N ILE A 301 12.48 -7.31 -16.59
CA ILE A 301 11.46 -8.30 -16.94
C ILE A 301 10.88 -8.02 -18.33
N SER A 302 10.55 -6.77 -18.64
CA SER A 302 10.03 -6.39 -19.97
C SER A 302 11.02 -6.70 -21.08
N VAL A 303 12.30 -6.41 -20.86
CA VAL A 303 13.38 -6.74 -21.81
C VAL A 303 13.47 -8.24 -21.99
N TYR A 304 13.63 -9.00 -20.90
CA TYR A 304 13.71 -10.46 -20.94
C TYR A 304 12.53 -11.07 -21.73
N TRP A 305 11.31 -10.67 -21.40
CA TRP A 305 10.09 -11.18 -22.02
C TRP A 305 9.92 -10.80 -23.50
N THR A 306 10.57 -9.73 -23.96
CA THR A 306 10.52 -9.34 -25.37
C THR A 306 11.47 -10.17 -26.23
N TYR A 307 12.57 -10.67 -25.65
CA TYR A 307 13.62 -11.38 -26.36
C TYR A 307 13.58 -12.92 -26.17
N THR A 308 12.64 -13.44 -25.39
CA THR A 308 12.37 -14.89 -25.25
C THR A 308 11.00 -15.23 -25.80
#